data_AF-A0A377UZZ9-F1
#
_entry.id   AF-A0A377UZZ9-F1
#
_cell.length_a   1.000
_cell.length_b   1.000
_cell.length_c   1.000
_cell.angle_alpha   90.00
_cell.angle_beta   90.00
_cell.angle_gamma   90.00
#
_symmetry.space_group_name_H-M   'P 1'
#
loop_
_entity.id
_entity.type
_entity.pdbx_description
1 polymer ?
#
loop_
_entity_poly.entity_id
_entity_poly.type
_entity_poly.pdbx_seq_one_letter_code
_entity_poly.pdbx_strand_id
1 'polypeptide(L)'
;MLHFLIYDVLGTPAILVGLFSLIGLLLQKKGISDVISGTLKTIMGFVILTAGAGIIAYTLTIFSQLFEHSFHIQGVVPNTDAMAALAQKNYGTETATIMVLGMLINIALARLTPLKYIFLTGHHTLYMAAMLAVILSVGACQGDGWWPSGRLFSVR
;
A
#
# COMPACT_ATOMS: atom_id res chain seq x y z
N MET A 1 -15.38 0.76 22.12
CA MET A 1 -14.44 1.90 21.97
C MET A 1 -13.26 1.57 21.06
N LEU A 2 -12.58 0.42 21.18
CA LEU A 2 -11.51 0.03 20.25
C LEU A 2 -11.96 -0.06 18.78
N HIS A 3 -13.17 -0.55 18.52
CA HIS A 3 -13.72 -0.67 17.16
C HIS A 3 -13.88 0.69 16.46
N PHE A 4 -14.37 1.72 17.16
CA PHE A 4 -14.49 3.08 16.63
C PHE A 4 -13.12 3.69 16.30
N LEU A 5 -12.13 3.49 17.17
CA LEU A 5 -10.78 4.01 16.94
C LEU A 5 -10.09 3.35 15.74
N ILE A 6 -10.30 2.05 15.54
CA ILE A 6 -9.66 1.27 14.47
C ILE A 6 -10.38 1.42 13.12
N TYR A 7 -11.72 1.39 13.11
CA TYR A 7 -12.48 1.40 11.86
C TYR A 7 -12.89 2.81 11.43
N ASP A 8 -13.27 3.68 12.36
CA ASP A 8 -13.79 5.01 11.99
C ASP A 8 -12.72 6.11 12.01
N VAL A 9 -11.70 6.00 12.88
CA VAL A 9 -10.61 6.99 12.93
C VAL A 9 -9.41 6.55 12.09
N LEU A 10 -8.92 5.32 12.28
CA LEU A 10 -7.80 4.78 11.51
C LEU A 10 -8.20 4.30 10.11
N GLY A 11 -9.48 3.94 9.90
CA GLY A 11 -10.00 3.47 8.61
C GLY A 11 -10.32 4.59 7.61
N THR A 12 -10.46 5.84 8.06
CA THR A 12 -10.63 7.00 7.16
C THR A 12 -9.33 7.82 7.09
N PRO A 13 -8.56 7.72 6.00
CA PRO A 13 -7.25 8.37 5.91
C PRO A 13 -7.32 9.90 6.02
N ALA A 14 -8.42 10.53 5.59
CA ALA A 14 -8.64 11.97 5.70
C ALA A 14 -8.61 12.49 7.14
N ILE A 15 -9.27 11.76 8.06
CA ILE A 15 -9.35 12.12 9.48
C ILE A 15 -7.98 11.91 10.14
N LEU A 16 -7.29 10.83 9.78
CA LEU A 16 -5.96 10.50 10.28
C LEU A 16 -4.94 11.61 9.92
N VAL A 17 -4.92 12.03 8.65
CA VAL A 17 -4.05 13.13 8.19
C VAL A 17 -4.44 14.47 8.83
N GLY A 18 -5.75 14.72 9.02
CA GLY A 18 -6.24 15.87 9.79
C GLY A 18 -5.72 15.88 11.23
N LEU A 19 -5.75 14.74 11.91
CA LEU A 19 -5.25 14.61 13.28
C LEU A 19 -3.74 14.87 13.37
N PHE A 20 -2.96 14.41 12.40
CA PHE A 20 -1.53 14.75 12.32
C PHE A 20 -1.29 16.25 12.17
N SER A 21 -2.08 16.92 11.33
CA SER A 21 -2.02 18.37 11.19
C SER A 21 -2.39 19.08 12.50
N LEU A 22 -3.43 18.61 13.19
CA LEU A 22 -3.88 19.17 14.46
C LEU A 22 -2.77 19.09 15.52
N ILE A 23 -2.21 17.88 15.73
CA ILE A 23 -1.14 17.63 16.69
C ILE A 23 0.11 18.44 16.31
N GLY A 24 0.47 18.47 15.04
CA GLY A 24 1.63 19.21 14.55
C GLY A 24 1.52 20.72 14.77
N LEU A 25 0.34 21.31 14.58
CA LEU A 25 0.10 22.74 14.80
C LEU A 25 0.00 23.09 16.29
N LEU A 26 -0.55 22.19 17.11
CA LEU A 26 -0.54 22.33 18.58
C LEU A 26 0.88 22.29 19.15
N LEU A 27 1.72 21.36 18.68
CA LEU A 27 3.13 21.28 19.08
C LEU A 27 3.93 22.52 18.66
N GLN A 28 3.59 23.13 17.52
CA GLN A 28 4.16 24.39 17.06
C GLN A 28 3.62 25.63 17.80
N LYS A 29 2.70 25.46 18.77
CA LYS A 29 2.09 26.53 19.57
C LYS A 29 1.49 27.66 18.72
N LYS A 30 0.92 27.33 17.56
CA LYS A 30 0.23 28.32 16.72
C LYS A 30 -1.08 28.78 17.36
N GLY A 31 -1.56 29.95 16.94
CA GLY A 31 -2.84 30.50 17.40
C GLY A 31 -3.99 29.54 17.10
N ILE A 32 -5.01 29.52 17.96
CA ILE A 32 -6.17 28.59 17.86
C ILE A 32 -6.85 28.68 16.47
N SER A 33 -6.93 29.90 15.91
CA SER A 33 -7.46 30.12 14.56
C SER A 33 -6.66 29.37 13.47
N ASP A 34 -5.33 29.38 13.57
CA ASP A 34 -4.44 28.69 12.63
C ASP A 34 -4.50 27.18 12.79
N VAL A 35 -4.67 26.70 14.02
CA VAL A 35 -4.80 25.26 14.32
C VAL A 35 -6.07 24.70 13.68
N ILE A 36 -7.21 25.39 13.86
CA ILE A 36 -8.49 24.97 13.28
C ILE A 36 -8.44 25.06 11.76
N SER A 37 -8.03 26.22 11.22
CA SER A 37 -7.98 26.45 9.77
C SER A 37 -7.00 25.52 9.07
N GLY A 38 -5.83 25.28 9.67
CA GLY A 38 -4.82 24.36 9.16
C GLY A 38 -5.33 22.92 9.13
N THR A 39 -5.94 22.45 10.22
CA THR A 39 -6.51 21.10 10.29
C THR A 39 -7.61 20.89 9.24
N LEU A 40 -8.54 21.84 9.10
CA LEU A 40 -9.58 21.81 8.08
C LEU A 40 -9.01 21.80 6.66
N LYS A 41 -8.00 22.63 6.39
CA LYS A 41 -7.33 22.67 5.08
C LYS A 41 -6.70 21.33 4.72
N THR A 42 -6.08 20.66 5.69
CA THR A 42 -5.45 19.36 5.48
C THR A 42 -6.50 18.27 5.20
N ILE A 43 -7.61 18.25 5.95
CA ILE A 43 -8.72 17.32 5.71
C ILE A 43 -9.33 17.57 4.31
N MET A 44 -9.66 18.82 4.00
CA MET A 44 -10.24 19.19 2.69
C MET A 44 -9.29 18.84 1.54
N GLY A 45 -7.99 19.11 1.68
CA GLY A 45 -6.98 18.76 0.70
C GLY A 45 -6.95 17.25 0.44
N PHE A 46 -6.98 16.44 1.50
CA PHE A 46 -7.02 14.99 1.35
C PHE A 46 -8.31 14.50 0.68
N VAL A 47 -9.48 15.03 1.07
CA VAL A 47 -10.78 14.68 0.47
C VAL A 47 -10.77 14.98 -1.03
N ILE A 48 -10.32 16.17 -1.44
CA ILE A 48 -10.23 16.56 -2.85
C ILE A 48 -9.29 15.63 -3.62
N LEU A 49 -8.12 15.31 -3.06
CA LEU A 49 -7.17 14.39 -3.67
C LEU A 49 -7.78 13.00 -3.87
N THR A 50 -8.46 12.45 -2.86
CA THR A 50 -9.11 11.14 -2.98
C THR A 50 -10.26 11.11 -3.97
N ALA A 51 -11.07 12.18 -4.01
CA ALA A 51 -12.15 12.29 -4.98
C ALA A 51 -11.61 12.35 -6.42
N GLY A 52 -10.57 13.16 -6.65
CA GLY A 52 -9.90 13.25 -7.94
C GLY A 52 -9.28 11.93 -8.38
N ALA A 53 -8.57 11.24 -7.47
CA ALA A 53 -8.00 9.92 -7.73
C ALA A 53 -9.08 8.89 -8.09
N GLY A 54 -10.22 8.91 -7.40
CA GLY A 54 -11.36 8.04 -7.68
C GLY A 54 -11.96 8.25 -9.07
N ILE A 55 -12.13 9.50 -9.49
CA ILE A 55 -12.62 9.83 -10.84
C ILE A 55 -11.66 9.28 -11.90
N ILE A 56 -10.36 9.50 -11.73
CA ILE A 56 -9.34 9.00 -12.67
C ILE A 56 -9.35 7.46 -12.73
N ALA A 57 -9.38 6.79 -11.57
CA ALA A 57 -9.42 5.34 -11.50
C ALA A 57 -10.68 4.75 -12.16
N TYR A 58 -11.82 5.40 -11.97
CA TYR A 58 -13.08 5.00 -12.61
C TYR A 58 -13.00 5.14 -14.14
N THR A 59 -12.49 6.26 -14.64
CA THR A 59 -12.30 6.47 -16.08
C THR A 59 -11.34 5.44 -16.68
N LEU A 60 -10.23 5.14 -15.99
CA LEU A 60 -9.29 4.10 -16.41
C LEU A 60 -9.95 2.72 -16.45
N THR A 61 -10.84 2.42 -15.49
CA THR A 61 -11.55 1.13 -15.44
C THR A 61 -12.49 0.97 -16.64
N ILE A 62 -13.26 2.01 -16.98
CA ILE A 62 -14.13 1.97 -18.17
C ILE A 62 -13.30 1.85 -19.46
N PHE A 63 -12.25 2.66 -19.58
CA PHE A 63 -11.36 2.61 -20.73
C PHE A 63 -10.77 1.21 -20.95
N SER A 64 -10.36 0.58 -19.85
CA SER A 64 -9.84 -0.77 -19.80
C SER A 64 -10.84 -1.82 -20.29
N GLN A 65 -12.09 -1.77 -19.81
CA GLN A 65 -13.17 -2.67 -20.26
C GLN A 65 -13.51 -2.48 -21.74
N LEU A 66 -13.49 -1.23 -22.22
CA LEU A 66 -13.74 -0.91 -23.62
C LEU A 66 -12.63 -1.48 -24.52
N PHE A 67 -11.37 -1.38 -24.10
CA PHE A 67 -10.24 -1.98 -24.81
C PHE A 67 -10.31 -3.50 -24.86
N GLU A 68 -10.65 -4.16 -23.74
CA GLU A 68 -10.86 -5.62 -23.70
C GLU A 68 -11.95 -6.04 -24.69
N HIS A 69 -13.08 -5.33 -24.74
CA HIS A 69 -14.20 -5.64 -25.62
C HIS A 69 -13.90 -5.37 -27.10
N SER A 70 -13.28 -4.23 -27.42
CA SER A 70 -13.05 -3.80 -28.81
C SER A 70 -11.91 -4.54 -29.52
N PHE A 71 -10.89 -4.97 -28.78
CA PHE A 71 -9.72 -5.64 -29.36
C PHE A 71 -9.67 -7.14 -29.07
N HIS A 72 -10.71 -7.71 -28.46
CA HIS A 72 -10.79 -9.12 -28.05
C HIS A 72 -9.53 -9.59 -27.30
N ILE A 73 -8.95 -8.71 -26.48
CA ILE A 73 -7.73 -9.01 -25.74
C ILE A 73 -8.08 -10.06 -24.67
N GLN A 74 -7.55 -11.28 -24.85
CA GLN A 74 -7.61 -12.32 -23.82
C GLN A 74 -6.58 -12.01 -22.73
N GLY A 75 -6.97 -11.20 -21.75
CA GLY A 75 -6.09 -10.84 -20.64
C GLY A 75 -6.81 -10.03 -19.57
N VAL A 76 -6.28 -10.07 -18.36
CA VAL A 76 -6.71 -9.23 -17.24
C VAL A 76 -6.21 -7.80 -17.46
N VAL A 77 -7.10 -6.82 -17.40
CA VAL A 77 -6.66 -5.42 -17.30
C VAL A 77 -5.73 -5.24 -16.09
N PRO A 78 -4.56 -4.59 -16.27
CA PRO A 78 -3.62 -4.34 -15.18
C PRO A 78 -4.22 -3.40 -14.14
N ASN A 79 -4.87 -3.98 -13.13
CA ASN A 79 -5.30 -3.28 -11.93
C ASN A 79 -4.42 -3.74 -10.76
N THR A 80 -3.77 -2.81 -10.10
CA THR A 80 -2.87 -3.07 -8.97
C THR A 80 -3.56 -3.87 -7.86
N ASP A 81 -4.83 -3.59 -7.56
CA ASP A 81 -5.56 -4.29 -6.49
C ASP A 81 -5.95 -5.71 -6.88
N ALA A 82 -6.36 -5.91 -8.14
CA ALA A 82 -6.70 -7.22 -8.68
C ALA A 82 -5.45 -8.12 -8.78
N MET A 83 -4.32 -7.56 -9.23
CA MET A 83 -3.06 -8.29 -9.31
C MET A 83 -2.52 -8.64 -7.91
N ALA A 84 -2.60 -7.72 -6.95
CA ALA A 84 -2.23 -8.03 -5.56
C ALA A 84 -3.10 -9.14 -4.98
N ALA A 85 -4.43 -9.09 -5.19
CA ALA A 85 -5.35 -10.10 -4.68
C ALA A 85 -5.08 -11.49 -5.29
N LEU A 86 -4.80 -11.57 -6.60
CA LEU A 86 -4.42 -12.82 -7.25
C LEU A 86 -3.07 -13.35 -6.74
N ALA A 87 -2.08 -12.47 -6.59
CA ALA A 87 -0.78 -12.83 -6.04
C ALA A 87 -0.91 -13.32 -4.58
N GLN A 88 -1.70 -12.66 -3.76
CA GLN A 88 -1.89 -13.03 -2.35
C GLN A 88 -2.75 -14.29 -2.19
N LYS A 89 -3.69 -14.55 -3.10
CA LYS A 89 -4.46 -15.80 -3.12
C LYS A 89 -3.56 -17.01 -3.36
N ASN A 90 -2.56 -16.87 -4.24
CA ASN A 90 -1.69 -17.98 -4.65
C ASN A 90 -0.38 -18.05 -3.84
N TYR A 91 0.13 -16.92 -3.34
CA TYR A 91 1.43 -16.77 -2.67
C TYR A 91 1.32 -15.98 -1.36
N GLY A 92 0.21 -16.13 -0.64
CA GLY A 92 -0.09 -15.32 0.55
C GLY A 92 0.94 -15.49 1.68
N THR A 93 1.42 -16.72 1.90
CA THR A 93 2.40 -17.04 2.95
C THR A 93 3.76 -16.42 2.62
N GLU A 94 4.16 -16.48 1.36
CA GLU A 94 5.42 -15.97 0.84
C GLU A 94 5.41 -14.45 0.84
N THR A 95 4.28 -13.86 0.43
CA THR A 95 4.02 -12.41 0.50
C THR A 95 4.14 -11.90 1.92
N ALA A 96 3.48 -12.55 2.88
CA ALA A 96 3.54 -12.16 4.29
C ALA A 96 4.96 -12.27 4.86
N THR A 97 5.68 -13.34 4.51
CA THR A 97 7.07 -13.54 4.95
C THR A 97 7.99 -12.45 4.41
N ILE A 98 7.90 -12.14 3.11
CA ILE A 98 8.69 -11.08 2.46
C ILE A 98 8.35 -9.71 3.05
N MET A 99 7.07 -9.43 3.32
CA MET A 99 6.63 -8.18 3.93
C MET A 99 7.24 -7.99 5.32
N VAL A 100 7.20 -9.02 6.17
CA VAL A 100 7.78 -8.98 7.52
C VAL A 100 9.30 -8.80 7.45
N LEU A 101 9.98 -9.58 6.61
CA LEU A 101 11.43 -9.50 6.44
C LEU A 101 11.86 -8.12 5.90
N GLY A 102 11.15 -7.60 4.90
CA GLY A 102 11.39 -6.29 4.31
C GLY A 102 11.20 -5.16 5.33
N MET A 103 10.17 -5.24 6.18
CA MET A 103 9.96 -4.27 7.26
C MET A 103 11.07 -4.34 8.32
N LEU A 104 11.51 -5.54 8.72
CA LEU A 104 12.61 -5.69 9.67
C LEU A 104 13.92 -5.11 9.12
N ILE A 105 14.23 -5.37 7.85
CA ILE A 105 15.39 -4.79 7.17
C ILE A 105 15.25 -3.27 7.06
N ASN A 106 14.07 -2.75 6.73
CA ASN A 106 13.82 -1.31 6.64
C ASN A 106 14.10 -0.61 7.98
N ILE A 107 13.66 -1.19 9.10
CA ILE A 107 13.93 -0.67 10.45
C ILE A 107 15.43 -0.77 10.79
N ALA A 108 16.08 -1.89 10.47
CA ALA A 108 17.51 -2.07 10.72
C ALA A 108 18.36 -1.05 9.94
N LEU A 109 18.03 -0.82 8.66
CA LEU A 109 18.69 0.17 7.81
C LEU A 109 18.45 1.59 8.34
N ALA A 110 17.24 1.92 8.75
CA ALA A 110 16.93 3.23 9.34
C ALA A 110 17.70 3.49 10.65
N ARG A 111 18.16 2.44 11.34
CA ARG A 111 19.00 2.54 12.55
C ARG A 111 20.49 2.62 12.24
N LEU A 112 20.98 1.88 11.25
CA LEU A 112 22.42 1.78 10.94
C LEU A 112 22.90 2.85 9.96
N THR A 113 22.03 3.33 9.09
CA THR A 113 22.35 4.32 8.04
C THR A 113 21.76 5.69 8.37
N PRO A 114 22.28 6.79 7.78
CA PRO A 114 21.67 8.11 7.95
C PRO A 114 20.26 8.24 7.33
N LEU A 115 19.79 7.23 6.58
CA LEU A 115 18.49 7.21 5.90
C LEU A 115 17.37 6.78 6.86
N LYS A 116 16.86 7.71 7.67
CA LYS A 116 15.83 7.46 8.70
C LYS A 116 14.40 7.38 8.16
N TYR A 117 14.19 6.78 6.99
CA TYR A 117 12.88 6.68 6.34
C TYR A 117 12.25 5.30 6.57
N ILE A 118 11.13 5.27 7.28
CA ILE A 118 10.35 4.03 7.52
C ILE A 118 9.10 4.03 6.65
N PHE A 119 8.91 2.96 5.89
CA PHE A 119 7.77 2.82 4.98
C PHE A 119 6.53 2.38 5.76
N LEU A 120 5.67 3.33 6.15
CA LEU A 120 4.49 3.04 6.99
C LEU A 120 3.22 2.63 6.22
N THR A 121 3.22 2.63 4.89
CA THR A 121 2.02 2.39 4.07
C THR A 121 1.78 0.89 3.82
N GLY A 122 0.84 0.30 4.57
CA GLY A 122 0.53 -1.14 4.50
C GLY A 122 0.09 -1.65 3.12
N HIS A 123 -0.87 -0.97 2.47
CA HIS A 123 -1.41 -1.44 1.18
C HIS A 123 -0.34 -1.54 0.07
N HIS A 124 0.54 -0.54 0.00
CA HIS A 124 1.62 -0.52 -0.99
C HIS A 124 2.75 -1.51 -0.66
N THR A 125 3.13 -1.63 0.61
CA THR A 125 4.17 -2.59 1.02
C THR A 125 3.71 -4.02 0.76
N LEU A 126 2.43 -4.32 0.97
CA LEU A 126 1.83 -5.59 0.65
C LEU A 126 1.82 -5.85 -0.87
N TYR A 127 1.42 -4.88 -1.68
CA TYR A 127 1.48 -4.99 -3.14
C TYR A 127 2.91 -5.29 -3.65
N MET A 128 3.90 -4.53 -3.17
CA MET A 128 5.31 -4.73 -3.55
C MET A 128 5.84 -6.10 -3.10
N ALA A 129 5.50 -6.53 -1.88
CA ALA A 129 5.86 -7.84 -1.37
C ALA A 129 5.21 -8.97 -2.20
N ALA A 130 3.94 -8.80 -2.60
CA ALA A 130 3.23 -9.78 -3.42
C ALA A 130 3.84 -9.92 -4.82
N MET A 131 4.19 -8.79 -5.45
CA MET A 131 4.87 -8.82 -6.75
C MET A 131 6.28 -9.43 -6.63
N LEU A 132 7.02 -9.10 -5.58
CA LEU A 132 8.32 -9.73 -5.31
C LEU A 132 8.18 -11.24 -5.07
N ALA A 133 7.15 -11.68 -4.34
CA ALA A 133 6.88 -13.10 -4.12
C ALA A 133 6.63 -13.83 -5.44
N VAL A 134 5.82 -13.26 -6.33
CA VAL A 134 5.53 -13.83 -7.65
C VAL A 134 6.79 -13.85 -8.53
N ILE A 135 7.57 -12.78 -8.55
CA ILE A 135 8.81 -12.72 -9.36
C ILE A 135 9.84 -13.73 -8.84
N LEU A 136 9.99 -13.84 -7.52
CA LEU A 136 10.91 -14.79 -6.91
C LEU A 136 10.43 -16.23 -7.09
N SER A 137 9.14 -16.53 -7.02
CA SER A 137 8.62 -17.88 -7.20
C SER A 137 8.75 -18.36 -8.65
N VAL A 138 8.54 -17.47 -9.62
CA VAL A 138 8.70 -17.77 -11.05
C VAL A 138 10.18 -17.77 -11.46
N GLY A 139 10.98 -16.84 -10.94
CA GLY A 139 12.40 -16.67 -11.28
C GLY A 139 13.35 -17.64 -10.56
N ALA A 140 13.08 -18.01 -9.31
CA ALA A 140 13.93 -18.94 -8.54
C ALA A 140 13.83 -20.40 -9.01
N CYS A 141 12.83 -20.73 -9.85
CA CYS A 141 12.73 -22.04 -10.50
C CYS A 141 13.75 -22.26 -11.63
N GLN A 142 14.61 -21.28 -11.96
CA GLN A 142 15.67 -21.42 -12.99
C GLN A 142 17.11 -21.32 -12.44
N GLY A 143 17.32 -21.10 -11.14
CA GLY A 143 18.66 -20.86 -10.59
C GLY A 143 18.94 -21.61 -9.29
N ASP A 144 19.70 -22.71 -9.40
CA ASP A 144 20.57 -23.35 -8.41
C ASP A 144 20.32 -23.06 -6.91
N GLY A 145 19.71 -24.03 -6.22
CA GLY A 145 20.33 -24.79 -5.11
C GLY A 145 20.78 -24.13 -3.80
N TRP A 146 20.73 -22.80 -3.61
CA TRP A 146 21.37 -22.14 -2.46
C TRP A 146 20.39 -21.51 -1.44
N TRP A 147 19.09 -21.43 -1.76
CA TRP A 147 18.07 -20.98 -0.81
C TRP A 147 17.39 -22.21 -0.16
N PRO A 148 17.25 -22.30 1.18
CA PRO A 148 16.65 -23.46 1.85
C PRO A 148 15.16 -23.69 1.54
N SER A 149 14.58 -22.95 0.59
CA SER A 149 13.15 -22.90 0.35
C SER A 149 12.68 -23.76 -0.82
N GLY A 150 13.52 -24.65 -1.34
CA GLY A 150 13.11 -25.68 -2.32
C GLY A 150 11.96 -26.59 -1.87
N ARG A 151 11.49 -26.47 -0.61
CA ARG A 151 10.29 -27.13 -0.07
C ARG A 151 9.16 -26.19 0.35
N LEU A 152 9.36 -24.88 0.33
CA LEU A 152 8.34 -23.88 0.70
C LEU A 152 7.60 -23.29 -0.51
N PHE A 153 8.18 -23.40 -1.72
CA PHE A 153 7.63 -22.86 -2.97
C PHE A 153 7.10 -23.93 -3.92
N SER A 154 6.88 -25.16 -3.45
CA SER A 154 6.22 -26.20 -4.23
C SER A 154 4.72 -25.87 -4.31
N VAL A 155 4.35 -25.17 -5.38
CA VAL A 155 2.96 -25.00 -5.84
C VAL A 155 2.28 -26.37 -5.84
N ARG A 156 1.30 -26.53 -4.96
CA ARG A 156 0.25 -27.53 -5.07
C ARG A 156 -1.08 -26.84 -4.82
#